data_AF-A0A1Q7E965-F1
#
_entry.id   AF-A0A1Q7E965-F1
#
_cell.length_a   1.000
_cell.length_b   1.000
_cell.length_c   1.000
_cell.angle_alpha   90.00
_cell.angle_beta   90.00
_cell.angle_gamma   90.00
#
_symmetry.space_group_name_H-M   'P 1'
#
loop_
_entity.id
_entity.type
_entity.pdbx_description
1 polymer ?
#
loop_
_entity_poly.entity_id
_entity_poly.type
_entity_poly.pdbx_seq_one_letter_code
_entity_poly.pdbx_strand_id
1 'polypeptide(L)'
;MTDEEPSLRSFQDRLERLDMPIRMWREARERSFAAAFGPKQGKLSNLMARLPQAASAAAALGLGRRDEVFAIFDELCDLYARSDAPHCAIIRGIVHEREAHVLLEDYVAYASGILKQGGRPEWLERGVAAASIDDQRRDYRDWLMSLGDLYLSAHAAHVDPSPVLKRIAGRSNPERHQAAPTPTREALGNFENSAYFATSILPQLR
;
A
#
# COMPACT_ATOMS: atom_id res chain seq x y z
N MET A 1 31.73 6.13 10.07
CA MET A 1 30.88 6.68 8.99
C MET A 1 29.55 6.97 9.60
N THR A 2 29.22 8.24 9.81
CA THR A 2 27.89 8.65 10.27
C THR A 2 26.95 8.57 9.07
N ASP A 3 26.20 7.48 8.97
CA ASP A 3 24.98 7.48 8.17
C ASP A 3 24.02 8.45 8.87
N GLU A 4 24.04 9.71 8.44
CA GLU A 4 22.99 10.66 8.83
C GLU A 4 21.69 10.14 8.22
N GLU A 5 20.79 9.69 9.09
CA GLU A 5 19.44 9.27 8.71
C GLU A 5 18.78 10.39 7.89
N PRO A 6 18.19 10.10 6.73
CA PRO A 6 17.64 11.14 5.86
C PRO A 6 16.61 11.97 6.62
N SER A 7 16.76 13.30 6.62
CA SER A 7 15.78 14.16 7.27
C SER A 7 14.41 14.05 6.59
N LEU A 8 13.33 14.28 7.36
CA LEU A 8 11.95 14.32 6.82
C LEU A 8 11.80 15.29 5.64
N ARG A 9 12.56 16.39 5.64
CA ARG A 9 12.60 17.35 4.53
C ARG A 9 13.20 16.73 3.26
N SER A 10 14.22 15.90 3.38
CA SER A 10 14.79 15.17 2.23
C SER A 10 13.76 14.26 1.57
N PHE A 11 12.95 13.55 2.37
CA PHE A 11 11.85 12.72 1.84
C PHE A 11 10.80 13.55 1.12
N GLN A 12 10.38 14.67 1.72
CA GLN A 12 9.44 15.59 1.10
C GLN A 12 9.93 16.07 -0.28
N ASP A 13 11.18 16.53 -0.36
CA ASP A 13 11.77 17.02 -1.62
C ASP A 13 11.89 15.91 -2.68
N ARG A 14 12.25 14.68 -2.26
CA ARG A 14 12.37 13.51 -3.16
C ARG A 14 11.01 13.09 -3.72
N LEU A 15 9.97 13.04 -2.88
CA LEU A 15 8.61 12.71 -3.31
C LEU A 15 8.03 13.79 -4.21
N GLU A 16 8.24 15.07 -3.88
CA GLU A 16 7.75 16.21 -4.66
C GLU A 16 8.29 16.22 -6.10
N ARG A 17 9.57 15.87 -6.28
CA ARG A 17 10.16 15.73 -7.63
C ARG A 17 9.48 14.66 -8.48
N LEU A 18 8.80 13.69 -7.86
CA LEU A 18 8.11 12.61 -8.53
C LEU A 18 6.62 12.91 -8.78
N ASP A 19 6.07 13.99 -8.22
CA ASP A 19 4.64 14.29 -8.35
C ASP A 19 4.19 14.43 -9.81
N MET A 20 4.87 15.28 -10.58
CA MET A 20 4.52 15.48 -11.99
C MET A 20 4.72 14.20 -12.82
N PRO A 21 5.86 13.48 -12.74
CA PRO A 21 6.02 12.19 -13.40
C PRO A 21 4.91 11.16 -13.06
N ILE A 22 4.54 11.03 -11.78
CA ILE A 22 3.50 10.08 -11.34
C ILE A 22 2.15 10.50 -11.93
N ARG A 23 1.79 11.78 -11.83
CA ARG A 23 0.53 12.31 -12.38
C ARG A 23 0.43 12.06 -13.88
N MET A 24 1.45 12.42 -14.64
CA MET A 24 1.47 12.22 -16.09
C MET A 24 1.34 10.74 -16.48
N TRP A 25 2.03 9.85 -15.77
CA TRP A 25 1.95 8.41 -16.00
C TRP A 25 0.54 7.87 -15.69
N ARG A 26 -0.07 8.30 -14.58
CA ARG A 26 -1.44 7.90 -14.21
C ARG A 26 -2.47 8.37 -15.25
N GLU A 27 -2.39 9.62 -15.67
CA GLU A 27 -3.28 10.15 -16.69
C GLU A 27 -3.11 9.42 -18.02
N ALA A 28 -1.87 9.08 -18.42
CA ALA A 28 -1.63 8.29 -19.61
C ALA A 28 -2.26 6.89 -19.51
N ARG A 29 -2.14 6.23 -18.35
CA ARG A 29 -2.78 4.93 -18.08
C ARG A 29 -4.30 5.01 -18.14
N GLU A 30 -4.91 6.00 -17.51
CA GLU A 30 -6.35 6.20 -17.55
C GLU A 30 -6.84 6.48 -18.97
N ARG A 31 -6.12 7.32 -19.75
CA ARG A 31 -6.44 7.57 -21.15
C ARG A 31 -6.35 6.30 -22.00
N SER A 32 -5.31 5.49 -21.81
CA SER A 32 -5.13 4.22 -22.53
C SER A 32 -6.25 3.23 -22.19
N PHE A 33 -6.57 3.08 -20.90
CA PHE A 33 -7.68 2.25 -20.44
C PHE A 33 -9.00 2.70 -21.04
N ALA A 34 -9.33 3.99 -20.93
CA ALA A 34 -10.59 4.54 -21.39
C ALA A 34 -10.76 4.40 -22.92
N ALA A 35 -9.69 4.59 -23.69
CA ALA A 35 -9.71 4.41 -25.13
C ALA A 35 -10.00 2.95 -25.54
N ALA A 36 -9.42 1.98 -24.83
CA ALA A 36 -9.63 0.56 -25.10
C ALA A 36 -10.94 0.01 -24.52
N PHE A 37 -11.46 0.60 -23.45
CA PHE A 37 -12.71 0.18 -22.81
C PHE A 37 -13.95 0.76 -23.51
N GLY A 38 -13.81 1.96 -24.08
CA GLY A 38 -14.89 2.67 -24.76
C GLY A 38 -15.41 1.93 -26.00
N PRO A 39 -16.65 2.20 -26.41
CA PRO A 39 -17.63 3.09 -25.78
C PRO A 39 -18.43 2.34 -24.67
N LYS A 40 -18.84 3.05 -23.59
CA LYS A 40 -19.44 2.46 -22.35
C LYS A 40 -20.92 2.03 -22.49
N GLN A 41 -21.44 1.90 -23.70
CA GLN A 41 -22.83 1.54 -23.97
C GLN A 41 -22.98 0.07 -24.35
N GLY A 42 -24.16 -0.49 -24.09
CA GLY A 42 -24.54 -1.85 -24.47
C GLY A 42 -24.70 -2.78 -23.26
N LYS A 43 -24.81 -4.09 -23.54
CA LYS A 43 -24.98 -5.12 -22.50
C LYS A 43 -23.74 -5.19 -21.60
N LEU A 44 -23.94 -5.33 -20.29
CA LEU A 44 -22.86 -5.46 -19.30
C LEU A 44 -21.85 -6.56 -19.66
N SER A 45 -22.32 -7.70 -20.17
CA SER A 45 -21.46 -8.80 -20.62
C SER A 45 -20.41 -8.36 -21.66
N ASN A 46 -20.79 -7.47 -22.58
CA ASN A 46 -19.90 -6.98 -23.62
C ASN A 46 -18.88 -6.00 -23.06
N LEU A 47 -19.25 -5.21 -22.05
CA LEU A 47 -18.34 -4.33 -21.33
C LEU A 47 -17.33 -5.16 -20.52
N MET A 48 -17.79 -6.18 -19.80
CA MET A 48 -16.93 -7.08 -19.03
C MET A 48 -15.93 -7.83 -19.93
N ALA A 49 -16.34 -8.24 -21.12
CA ALA A 49 -15.45 -8.89 -22.09
C ALA A 49 -14.29 -7.97 -22.57
N ARG A 50 -14.45 -6.65 -22.50
CA ARG A 50 -13.41 -5.67 -22.87
C ARG A 50 -12.46 -5.33 -21.73
N LEU A 51 -12.81 -5.64 -20.48
CA LEU A 51 -11.97 -5.30 -19.32
C LEU A 51 -10.54 -5.82 -19.44
N PRO A 52 -10.27 -7.09 -19.82
CA PRO A 52 -8.90 -7.59 -19.92
C PRO A 52 -8.08 -6.83 -20.97
N GLN A 53 -8.69 -6.50 -22.11
CA GLN A 53 -8.04 -5.74 -23.17
C GLN A 53 -7.71 -4.32 -22.71
N ALA A 54 -8.65 -3.64 -22.05
CA ALA A 54 -8.44 -2.29 -21.54
C ALA A 54 -7.36 -2.26 -20.43
N ALA A 55 -7.39 -3.23 -19.52
CA ALA A 55 -6.36 -3.40 -18.50
C ALA A 55 -4.98 -3.64 -19.13
N SER A 56 -4.89 -4.49 -20.16
CA SER A 56 -3.65 -4.74 -20.90
C SER A 56 -3.13 -3.49 -21.61
N ALA A 57 -4.01 -2.66 -22.19
CA ALA A 57 -3.63 -1.41 -22.84
C ALA A 57 -3.03 -0.40 -21.85
N ALA A 58 -3.58 -0.31 -20.64
CA ALA A 58 -2.99 0.51 -19.57
C ALA A 58 -1.67 -0.07 -19.06
N ALA A 59 -1.58 -1.39 -18.88
CA ALA A 59 -0.38 -2.07 -18.42
C ALA A 59 0.80 -1.93 -19.40
N ALA A 60 0.54 -1.82 -20.71
CA ALA A 60 1.56 -1.63 -21.74
C ALA A 60 2.35 -0.32 -21.60
N LEU A 61 1.85 0.66 -20.84
CA LEU A 61 2.57 1.90 -20.52
C LEU A 61 3.61 1.72 -19.40
N GLY A 62 3.76 0.49 -18.88
CA GLY A 62 4.74 0.14 -17.87
C GLY A 62 4.42 0.67 -16.48
N LEU A 63 5.42 0.58 -15.60
CA LEU A 63 5.33 0.90 -14.18
C LEU A 63 5.68 2.36 -13.86
N GLY A 64 6.02 3.19 -14.86
CA GLY A 64 6.41 4.58 -14.63
C GLY A 64 7.64 4.70 -13.72
N ARG A 65 7.60 5.61 -12.74
CA ARG A 65 8.66 5.83 -11.74
C ARG A 65 8.50 4.98 -10.48
N ARG A 66 7.78 3.84 -10.56
CA ARG A 66 7.44 3.01 -9.39
C ARG A 66 8.65 2.61 -8.57
N ASP A 67 9.73 2.17 -9.21
CA ASP A 67 10.91 1.66 -8.48
C ASP A 67 11.62 2.77 -7.68
N GLU A 68 11.63 4.01 -8.19
CA GLU A 68 12.15 5.17 -7.46
C GLU A 68 11.28 5.53 -6.26
N VAL A 69 9.95 5.46 -6.42
CA VAL A 69 9.00 5.67 -5.30
C VAL A 69 9.16 4.55 -4.26
N PHE A 70 9.31 3.31 -4.69
CA PHE A 70 9.43 2.16 -3.80
C PHE A 70 10.73 2.20 -3.00
N ALA A 71 11.84 2.65 -3.60
CA ALA A 71 13.07 2.89 -2.85
C ALA A 71 12.89 3.98 -1.77
N ILE A 72 12.12 5.03 -2.05
CA ILE A 72 11.76 6.03 -1.04
C ILE A 72 10.86 5.43 0.05
N PHE A 73 9.90 4.59 -0.33
CA PHE A 73 9.02 3.90 0.62
C PHE A 73 9.75 2.87 1.47
N ASP A 74 10.78 2.19 0.97
CA ASP A 74 11.65 1.33 1.77
C ASP A 74 12.22 2.11 2.95
N GLU A 75 12.86 3.26 2.68
CA GLU A 75 13.46 4.12 3.69
C GLU A 75 12.41 4.75 4.62
N LEU A 76 11.30 5.27 4.08
CA LEU A 76 10.24 5.89 4.87
C LEU A 76 9.54 4.89 5.78
N CYS A 77 9.27 3.68 5.30
CA CYS A 77 8.65 2.64 6.11
C CYS A 77 9.58 2.14 7.20
N ASP A 78 10.88 2.02 6.92
CA ASP A 78 11.89 1.68 7.92
C ASP A 78 11.99 2.75 9.02
N LEU A 79 11.92 4.04 8.66
CA LEU A 79 11.87 5.15 9.61
C LEU A 79 10.56 5.14 10.41
N TYR A 80 9.42 4.95 9.75
CA TYR A 80 8.12 4.84 10.38
C TYR A 80 8.06 3.70 11.40
N ALA A 81 8.61 2.54 11.05
CA ALA A 81 8.67 1.35 11.90
C ALA A 81 9.58 1.51 13.13
N ARG A 82 10.34 2.60 13.24
CA ARG A 82 11.18 2.92 14.42
C ARG A 82 10.75 4.18 15.17
N SER A 83 9.92 5.01 14.53
CA SER A 83 9.44 6.28 15.04
C SER A 83 8.35 6.16 16.12
N ASP A 84 8.11 7.25 16.85
CA ASP A 84 6.97 7.39 17.75
C ASP A 84 5.70 7.88 17.02
N ALA A 85 4.55 7.90 17.71
CA ALA A 85 3.27 8.25 17.09
C ALA A 85 3.23 9.69 16.50
N PRO A 86 3.78 10.74 17.15
CA PRO A 86 3.91 12.07 16.55
C PRO A 86 4.73 12.09 15.26
N HIS A 87 5.91 11.46 15.22
CA HIS A 87 6.73 11.40 14.00
C HIS A 87 6.04 10.60 12.90
N CYS A 88 5.39 9.49 13.24
CA CYS A 88 4.57 8.73 12.30
C CYS A 88 3.43 9.59 11.71
N ALA A 89 2.83 10.51 12.48
CA ALA A 89 1.82 11.43 11.97
C ALA A 89 2.39 12.40 10.93
N ILE A 90 3.60 12.91 11.15
CA ILE A 90 4.29 13.78 10.18
C ILE A 90 4.61 13.00 8.89
N ILE A 91 5.11 11.77 8.99
CA ILE A 91 5.39 10.92 7.82
C ILE A 91 4.12 10.68 7.00
N ARG A 92 2.99 10.38 7.66
CA ARG A 92 1.69 10.25 6.98
C ARG A 92 1.31 11.54 6.25
N GLY A 93 1.49 12.70 6.89
CA GLY A 93 1.22 14.00 6.28
C GLY A 93 2.04 14.22 5.01
N ILE A 94 3.37 14.02 5.08
CA ILE A 94 4.28 14.16 3.94
C ILE A 94 3.85 13.27 2.77
N VAL A 95 3.54 12.00 3.02
CA VAL A 95 3.16 11.07 1.95
C VAL A 95 1.80 11.45 1.34
N HIS A 96 0.82 11.79 2.17
CA HIS A 96 -0.54 12.13 1.69
C HIS A 96 -0.62 13.46 0.93
N GLU A 97 0.33 14.37 1.13
CA GLU A 97 0.43 15.61 0.35
C GLU A 97 1.12 15.42 -1.01
N ARG A 98 1.52 14.20 -1.37
CA ARG A 98 2.29 13.89 -2.59
C ARG A 98 1.56 12.87 -3.44
N GLU A 99 1.77 12.88 -4.76
CA GLU A 99 1.14 11.91 -5.68
C GLU A 99 1.59 10.47 -5.40
N ALA A 100 2.74 10.28 -4.77
CA ALA A 100 3.25 8.97 -4.40
C ALA A 100 2.28 8.14 -3.54
N HIS A 101 1.40 8.75 -2.74
CA HIS A 101 0.45 8.00 -1.90
C HIS A 101 -0.40 6.99 -2.70
N VAL A 102 -0.67 7.27 -3.98
CA VAL A 102 -1.46 6.39 -4.85
C VAL A 102 -0.80 5.04 -5.14
N LEU A 103 0.50 4.90 -4.81
CA LEU A 103 1.31 3.70 -5.01
C LEU A 103 1.50 2.89 -3.72
N LEU A 104 0.90 3.29 -2.59
CA LEU A 104 1.05 2.58 -1.31
C LEU A 104 0.45 1.17 -1.38
N GLU A 105 -0.72 1.01 -1.98
CA GLU A 105 -1.34 -0.31 -2.19
C GLU A 105 -0.45 -1.22 -3.04
N ASP A 106 0.06 -0.72 -4.17
CA ASP A 106 1.01 -1.44 -5.03
C ASP A 106 2.29 -1.82 -4.26
N TYR A 107 2.74 -0.97 -3.33
CA TYR A 107 3.91 -1.22 -2.51
C TYR A 107 3.66 -2.29 -1.43
N VAL A 108 2.47 -2.33 -0.83
CA VAL A 108 2.06 -3.43 0.07
C VAL A 108 2.04 -4.75 -0.68
N ALA A 109 1.46 -4.77 -1.89
CA ALA A 109 1.44 -5.95 -2.75
C ALA A 109 2.86 -6.38 -3.16
N TYR A 110 3.74 -5.42 -3.44
CA TYR A 110 5.16 -5.68 -3.72
C TYR A 110 5.88 -6.31 -2.52
N ALA A 111 5.74 -5.74 -1.33
CA ALA A 111 6.32 -6.28 -0.10
C ALA A 111 5.82 -7.69 0.20
N SER A 112 4.52 -7.94 0.01
CA SER A 112 3.90 -9.26 0.12
C SER A 112 4.53 -10.26 -0.87
N GLY A 113 4.69 -9.86 -2.13
CA GLY A 113 5.32 -10.68 -3.16
C GLY A 113 6.78 -11.03 -2.85
N ILE A 114 7.57 -10.07 -2.36
CA ILE A 114 8.96 -10.32 -1.95
C ILE A 114 9.02 -11.28 -0.76
N LEU A 115 8.16 -11.07 0.25
CA LEU A 115 8.11 -11.93 1.43
C LEU A 115 7.74 -13.37 1.07
N LYS A 116 6.76 -13.55 0.19
CA LYS A 116 6.35 -14.86 -0.34
C LYS A 116 7.48 -15.60 -1.07
N GLN A 117 8.43 -14.87 -1.67
CA GLN A 117 9.58 -15.43 -2.37
C GLN A 117 10.77 -15.74 -1.43
N GLY A 118 10.57 -15.70 -0.11
CA GLY A 118 11.64 -15.92 0.87
C GLY A 118 12.44 -14.64 1.17
N GLY A 119 11.85 -13.47 0.90
CA GLY A 119 12.41 -12.19 1.31
C GLY A 119 12.58 -12.10 2.83
N ARG A 120 13.49 -11.21 3.26
CA ARG A 120 13.78 -11.03 4.68
C ARG A 120 12.57 -10.49 5.46
N PRO A 121 12.47 -10.74 6.78
CA PRO A 121 11.32 -10.31 7.60
C PRO A 121 11.04 -8.80 7.61
N GLU A 122 12.01 -7.94 7.30
CA GLU A 122 11.81 -6.49 7.22
C GLU A 122 10.75 -6.10 6.17
N TRP A 123 10.52 -6.94 5.16
CA TRP A 123 9.45 -6.72 4.18
C TRP A 123 8.05 -6.78 4.80
N LEU A 124 7.85 -7.58 5.85
CA LEU A 124 6.61 -7.56 6.63
C LEU A 124 6.46 -6.21 7.34
N GLU A 125 7.52 -5.72 7.98
CA GLU A 125 7.48 -4.42 8.67
C GLU A 125 7.18 -3.28 7.69
N ARG A 126 7.84 -3.29 6.54
CA ARG A 126 7.60 -2.30 5.48
C ARG A 126 6.18 -2.35 4.93
N GLY A 127 5.65 -3.54 4.66
CA GLY A 127 4.28 -3.70 4.17
C GLY A 127 3.24 -3.22 5.19
N VAL A 128 3.39 -3.58 6.47
CA VAL A 128 2.45 -3.14 7.52
C VAL A 128 2.60 -1.63 7.78
N ALA A 129 3.82 -1.09 7.75
CA ALA A 129 4.04 0.36 7.84
C ALA A 129 3.40 1.12 6.67
N ALA A 130 3.54 0.63 5.44
CA ALA A 130 2.89 1.22 4.27
C ALA A 130 1.36 1.19 4.36
N ALA A 131 0.76 0.06 4.77
CA ALA A 131 -0.67 -0.02 5.03
C ALA A 131 -1.11 0.95 6.14
N SER A 132 -0.27 1.13 7.17
CA SER A 132 -0.52 2.12 8.20
C SER A 132 -0.38 3.56 7.70
N ILE A 133 0.49 3.82 6.72
CA ILE A 133 0.66 5.13 6.12
C ILE A 133 -0.55 5.44 5.25
N ASP A 134 -0.99 4.50 4.41
CA ASP A 134 -2.16 4.62 3.52
C ASP A 134 -3.45 4.99 4.26
N ASP A 135 -3.56 4.56 5.52
CA ASP A 135 -4.59 5.01 6.45
C ASP A 135 -6.03 4.71 5.95
N GLN A 136 -6.19 3.62 5.18
CA GLN A 136 -7.46 3.16 4.62
C GLN A 136 -8.13 4.22 3.72
N ARG A 137 -7.37 5.11 3.09
CA ARG A 137 -7.94 6.32 2.47
C ARG A 137 -8.63 6.06 1.15
N ARG A 138 -8.20 5.05 0.39
CA ARG A 138 -8.69 4.77 -0.96
C ARG A 138 -9.93 3.90 -0.94
N ASP A 139 -9.79 2.68 -0.43
CA ASP A 139 -10.87 1.71 -0.28
C ASP A 139 -10.54 0.79 0.90
N TYR A 140 -11.46 0.72 1.87
CA TYR A 140 -11.26 -0.09 3.07
C TYR A 140 -11.14 -1.59 2.77
N ARG A 141 -11.90 -2.09 1.79
CA ARG A 141 -11.91 -3.52 1.44
C ARG A 141 -10.62 -3.91 0.76
N ASP A 142 -10.14 -3.12 -0.20
CA ASP A 142 -8.89 -3.40 -0.90
C ASP A 142 -7.68 -3.28 0.06
N TRP A 143 -7.73 -2.31 0.98
CA TRP A 143 -6.76 -2.20 2.09
C TRP A 143 -6.75 -3.45 2.98
N LEU A 144 -7.92 -3.94 3.36
CA LEU A 144 -8.06 -5.12 4.22
C LEU A 144 -7.59 -6.40 3.51
N MET A 145 -7.88 -6.53 2.21
CA MET A 145 -7.41 -7.64 1.38
C MET A 145 -5.89 -7.62 1.22
N SER A 146 -5.29 -6.44 0.99
CA SER A 146 -3.84 -6.28 0.90
C SER A 146 -3.12 -6.70 2.19
N LEU A 147 -3.69 -6.39 3.36
CA LEU A 147 -3.19 -6.89 4.64
C LEU A 147 -3.32 -8.41 4.78
N GLY A 148 -4.41 -8.99 4.29
CA GLY A 148 -4.61 -10.44 4.23
C GLY A 148 -3.52 -11.13 3.41
N ASP A 149 -3.25 -10.63 2.22
CA ASP A 149 -2.20 -11.17 1.34
C ASP A 149 -0.81 -11.06 1.99
N LEU A 150 -0.52 -9.93 2.64
CA LEU A 150 0.74 -9.75 3.38
C LEU A 150 0.85 -10.74 4.55
N TYR A 151 -0.24 -10.96 5.29
CA TYR A 151 -0.29 -11.91 6.40
C TYR A 151 -0.01 -13.34 5.93
N LEU A 152 -0.66 -13.78 4.85
CA LEU A 152 -0.45 -15.11 4.28
C LEU A 152 0.97 -15.28 3.75
N SER A 153 1.53 -14.25 3.11
CA SER A 153 2.91 -14.28 2.62
C SER A 153 3.93 -14.36 3.76
N ALA A 154 3.69 -13.66 4.87
CA ALA A 154 4.52 -13.76 6.07
C ALA A 154 4.44 -15.16 6.70
N HIS A 155 3.24 -15.72 6.80
CA HIS A 155 3.06 -17.08 7.31
C HIS A 155 3.77 -18.11 6.43
N ALA A 156 3.67 -17.99 5.10
CA ALA A 156 4.37 -18.84 4.15
C ALA A 156 5.91 -18.72 4.26
N ALA A 157 6.41 -17.55 4.69
CA ALA A 157 7.81 -17.31 4.99
C ALA A 157 8.23 -17.71 6.42
N HIS A 158 7.34 -18.35 7.19
CA HIS A 158 7.54 -18.72 8.60
C HIS A 158 7.82 -17.52 9.52
N VAL A 159 7.27 -16.35 9.19
CA VAL A 159 7.34 -15.13 10.01
C VAL A 159 5.97 -14.90 10.66
N ASP A 160 5.95 -14.76 11.98
CA ASP A 160 4.73 -14.42 12.73
C ASP A 160 4.33 -12.95 12.48
N PRO A 161 3.16 -12.67 11.88
CA PRO A 161 2.74 -11.30 11.59
C PRO A 161 2.20 -10.53 12.82
N SER A 162 1.68 -11.23 13.84
CA SER A 162 0.93 -10.61 14.94
C SER A 162 1.75 -9.55 15.70
N PRO A 163 3.03 -9.77 16.04
CA PRO A 163 3.83 -8.78 16.76
C PRO A 163 4.06 -7.50 15.96
N VAL A 164 4.22 -7.62 14.64
CA VAL A 164 4.42 -6.46 13.75
C VAL A 164 3.14 -5.66 13.63
N LEU A 165 1.99 -6.32 13.40
CA LEU A 165 0.68 -5.67 13.35
C LEU A 165 0.40 -4.87 14.63
N LYS A 166 0.56 -5.48 15.80
CA LYS A 166 0.33 -4.82 17.10
C LYS A 166 1.27 -3.64 17.33
N ARG A 167 2.55 -3.78 16.99
CA ARG A 167 3.56 -2.72 17.16
C ARG A 167 3.26 -1.53 16.26
N ILE A 168 3.00 -1.76 14.98
CA ILE A 168 2.70 -0.69 14.03
C ILE A 168 1.36 -0.03 14.35
N ALA A 169 0.33 -0.81 14.72
CA ALA A 169 -0.96 -0.30 15.15
C ALA A 169 -0.84 0.76 16.25
N GLY A 170 0.02 0.53 17.25
CA GLY A 170 0.28 1.49 18.34
C GLY A 170 0.75 2.87 17.90
N ARG A 171 1.24 3.02 16.66
CA ARG A 171 1.77 4.27 16.08
C ARG A 171 0.91 4.80 14.92
N SER A 172 -0.02 3.99 14.45
CA SER A 172 -0.99 4.34 13.42
C SER A 172 -1.96 5.44 13.87
N ASN A 173 -2.67 5.99 12.90
CA ASN A 173 -3.65 7.05 13.10
C ASN A 173 -4.77 6.60 14.07
N PRO A 174 -4.97 7.28 15.21
CA PRO A 174 -6.10 7.02 16.11
C PRO A 174 -7.42 7.60 15.59
N GLU A 175 -7.36 8.53 14.64
CA GLU A 175 -8.55 9.18 14.10
C GLU A 175 -9.09 8.41 12.90
N ARG A 176 -10.42 8.37 12.79
CA ARG A 176 -11.08 7.68 11.69
C ARG A 176 -11.07 8.54 10.43
N HIS A 177 -10.51 8.00 9.34
CA HIS A 177 -10.69 8.60 8.02
C HIS A 177 -12.15 8.47 7.55
N GLN A 178 -12.67 9.47 6.81
CA GLN A 178 -14.08 9.48 6.39
C GLN A 178 -14.47 8.27 5.52
N ALA A 179 -13.52 7.75 4.73
CA ALA A 179 -13.73 6.58 3.87
C ALA A 179 -13.65 5.23 4.63
N ALA A 180 -13.26 5.23 5.91
CA ALA A 180 -13.00 4.04 6.69
C ALA A 180 -14.05 3.83 7.80
N PRO A 181 -14.44 2.57 8.09
CA PRO A 181 -15.37 2.29 9.18
C PRO A 181 -14.74 2.49 10.56
N THR A 182 -13.43 2.26 10.69
CA THR A 182 -12.67 2.30 11.96
C THR A 182 -11.31 2.99 11.77
N PRO A 183 -10.73 3.61 12.81
CA PRO A 183 -9.37 4.14 12.75
C PRO A 183 -8.34 3.07 12.39
N THR A 184 -7.28 3.43 11.67
CA THR A 184 -6.23 2.50 11.22
C THR A 184 -5.51 1.83 12.38
N ARG A 185 -5.31 2.55 13.49
CA ARG A 185 -4.83 1.97 14.75
C ARG A 185 -5.67 0.77 15.21
N GLU A 186 -6.98 0.94 15.23
CA GLU A 186 -7.88 -0.11 15.70
C GLU A 186 -7.97 -1.25 14.69
N ALA A 187 -8.08 -0.93 13.40
CA ALA A 187 -8.16 -1.91 12.31
C ALA A 187 -6.92 -2.82 12.28
N LEU A 188 -5.71 -2.26 12.38
CA LEU A 188 -4.47 -3.05 12.42
C LEU A 188 -4.34 -3.85 13.73
N GLY A 189 -4.64 -3.22 14.87
CA GLY A 189 -4.51 -3.88 16.18
C GLY A 189 -5.47 -5.06 16.35
N ASN A 190 -6.63 -5.00 15.69
CA ASN A 190 -7.68 -6.01 15.76
C ASN A 190 -7.81 -6.85 14.48
N PHE A 191 -6.84 -6.78 13.55
CA PHE A 191 -6.93 -7.46 12.25
C PHE A 191 -7.26 -8.95 12.40
N GLU A 192 -6.58 -9.65 13.31
CA GLU A 192 -6.76 -11.08 13.57
C GLU A 192 -8.10 -11.43 14.22
N ASN A 193 -8.78 -10.44 14.82
CA ASN A 193 -10.11 -10.59 15.40
C ASN A 193 -11.23 -10.22 14.41
N SER A 194 -10.89 -9.79 13.19
CA SER A 194 -11.86 -9.36 12.20
C SER A 194 -12.64 -10.54 11.61
N ALA A 195 -13.87 -10.28 11.17
CA ALA A 195 -14.69 -11.26 10.46
C ALA A 195 -14.01 -11.71 9.15
N TYR A 196 -13.30 -10.81 8.48
CA TYR A 196 -12.52 -11.14 7.28
C TYR A 196 -11.40 -12.14 7.60
N PHE A 197 -10.63 -11.91 8.67
CA PHE A 197 -9.58 -12.83 9.06
C PHE A 197 -10.13 -14.22 9.36
N ALA A 198 -11.19 -14.30 10.17
CA ALA A 198 -11.80 -15.57 10.55
C ALA A 198 -12.36 -16.36 9.34
N THR A 199 -12.94 -15.68 8.37
CA THR A 199 -13.63 -16.33 7.23
C THR A 199 -12.73 -16.54 6.01
N SER A 200 -11.70 -15.72 5.82
CA SER A 200 -10.90 -15.69 4.59
C SER A 200 -9.43 -16.03 4.80
N ILE A 201 -8.83 -15.65 5.93
CA ILE A 201 -7.40 -15.84 6.20
C ILE A 201 -7.15 -17.11 7.01
N LEU A 202 -7.80 -17.26 8.16
CA LEU A 202 -7.64 -18.40 9.05
C LEU A 202 -7.79 -19.77 8.36
N PRO A 203 -8.72 -19.98 7.40
CA PRO A 203 -8.81 -21.25 6.68
C PRO A 203 -7.57 -21.60 5.85
N GLN A 204 -6.77 -20.60 5.45
CA GLN A 204 -5.56 -20.76 4.64
C GLN A 204 -4.28 -20.92 5.47
N LEU A 205 -4.35 -20.73 6.80
CA LEU A 205 -3.23 -20.91 7.74
C LEU A 205 -3.09 -22.36 8.25
N ARG A 206 -3.90 -23.28 7.72
CA ARG A 206 -3.99 -24.68 8.17
C ARG A 206 -3.22 -25.62 7.25
#